data_AF-A0A1Y6FJA5-F1
#
_entry.id   AF-A0A1Y6FJA5-F1
#
_cell.length_a   1.000
_cell.length_b   1.000
_cell.length_c   1.000
_cell.angle_alpha   90.00
_cell.angle_beta   90.00
_cell.angle_gamma   90.00
#
_symmetry.space_group_name_H-M   'P 1'
#
loop_
_entity.id
_entity.type
_entity.pdbx_description
1 polymer ?
#
loop_
_entity_poly.entity_id
_entity_poly.type
_entity_poly.pdbx_seq_one_letter_code
_entity_poly.pdbx_strand_id
1 'polypeptide(L)'
;MLMIRHSIGSRLLCQTTNYRIEKQDDRWLISLFVDEETASTVLDFKDELNIFEAKENEKTWYYSSDSQINFQPNEKQLVILADHKKVYPTQ
;
A
#
# COMPACT_ATOMS: atom_id res chain seq x y z
N MET A 1 2.23 -6.76 -8.78
CA MET A 1 2.56 -7.16 -7.39
C MET A 1 2.62 -5.91 -6.55
N LEU A 2 1.90 -5.88 -5.42
CA LEU A 2 1.93 -4.78 -4.48
C LEU A 2 2.94 -5.06 -3.37
N MET A 3 3.71 -4.05 -2.99
CA MET A 3 4.64 -4.09 -1.87
C MET A 3 4.42 -2.88 -0.96
N ILE A 4 4.42 -3.14 0.34
CA ILE A 4 4.43 -2.13 1.39
C ILE A 4 5.74 -2.28 2.14
N ARG A 5 6.51 -1.20 2.20
CA ARG A 5 7.80 -1.16 2.90
C ARG A 5 7.81 -0.01 3.90
N HIS A 6 8.53 -0.19 4.98
CA HIS A 6 8.90 0.92 5.84
C HIS A 6 9.82 1.87 5.06
N SER A 7 9.57 3.17 5.17
CA SER A 7 10.31 4.19 4.43
C SER A 7 11.76 4.27 4.88
N ILE A 8 12.00 4.05 6.17
CA ILE A 8 13.35 3.98 6.73
C ILE A 8 13.90 2.55 6.53
N GLY A 9 15.07 2.45 5.90
CA GLY A 9 15.75 1.15 5.70
C GLY A 9 15.09 0.20 4.71
N SER A 10 13.96 0.57 4.09
CA SER A 10 13.26 -0.23 3.06
C SER A 10 12.89 -1.66 3.52
N ARG A 11 12.61 -1.86 4.82
CA ARG A 11 12.16 -3.16 5.33
C ARG A 11 10.82 -3.54 4.70
N LEU A 12 10.72 -4.76 4.17
CA LEU A 12 9.46 -5.29 3.64
C LEU A 12 8.49 -5.56 4.79
N LEU A 13 7.30 -4.98 4.73
CA LEU A 13 6.22 -5.19 5.71
C LEU A 13 5.13 -6.09 5.13
N CYS A 14 4.80 -5.91 3.85
CA CYS A 14 3.82 -6.74 3.15
C CYS A 14 4.17 -6.85 1.67
N GLN A 15 3.92 -8.02 1.09
CA GLN A 15 3.97 -8.26 -0.35
C GLN A 15 2.81 -9.16 -0.75
N THR A 16 2.08 -8.78 -1.79
CA THR A 16 0.93 -9.56 -2.26
C THR A 16 0.66 -9.38 -3.74
N THR A 17 0.05 -10.41 -4.34
CA THR A 17 -0.58 -10.35 -5.67
C THR A 17 -2.10 -10.19 -5.58
N ASN A 18 -2.68 -10.36 -4.38
CA ASN A 18 -4.11 -10.22 -4.13
C ASN A 18 -4.42 -8.84 -3.53
N TYR A 19 -4.64 -7.87 -4.42
CA TYR A 19 -4.97 -6.50 -4.08
C TYR A 19 -5.82 -5.86 -5.17
N ARG A 20 -6.48 -4.75 -4.84
CA ARG A 20 -7.24 -3.91 -5.75
C ARG A 20 -6.82 -2.46 -5.56
N ILE A 21 -6.69 -1.72 -6.66
CA ILE A 21 -6.44 -0.28 -6.64
C ILE A 21 -7.54 0.38 -7.46
N GLU A 22 -8.30 1.27 -6.84
CA GLU A 22 -9.38 2.01 -7.47
C GLU A 22 -9.15 3.50 -7.32
N LYS A 23 -9.35 4.26 -8.39
CA LYS A 23 -9.39 5.72 -8.28
C LYS A 23 -10.77 6.13 -7.78
N GLN A 24 -10.83 6.84 -6.67
CA GLN A 24 -12.05 7.44 -6.11
C GLN A 24 -11.78 8.94 -5.99
N ASP A 25 -12.46 9.74 -6.82
CA ASP A 25 -12.21 11.16 -6.98
C ASP A 25 -10.72 11.47 -7.25
N ASP A 26 -10.08 12.25 -6.38
CA ASP A 26 -8.66 12.63 -6.46
C ASP A 26 -7.73 11.69 -5.70
N ARG A 27 -8.25 10.57 -5.17
CA ARG A 27 -7.50 9.62 -4.35
C ARG A 27 -7.52 8.21 -4.94
N TRP A 28 -6.62 7.37 -4.43
CA TRP A 28 -6.52 5.95 -4.76
C TRP A 28 -6.83 5.12 -3.53
N LEU A 29 -7.89 4.33 -3.61
CA LEU A 29 -8.23 3.33 -2.62
C LEU A 29 -7.48 2.03 -2.96
N ILE A 30 -6.59 1.62 -2.08
CA ILE A 30 -5.80 0.39 -2.21
C ILE A 30 -6.29 -0.59 -1.15
N SER A 31 -6.86 -1.70 -1.59
CA SER A 31 -7.36 -2.76 -0.71
C SER A 31 -6.55 -4.03 -0.91
N LEU A 32 -6.13 -4.68 0.16
CA LEU A 32 -5.39 -5.94 0.12
C LEU A 32 -5.80 -6.86 1.28
N PHE A 33 -5.76 -8.17 1.04
CA PHE A 33 -6.03 -9.16 2.08
C PHE A 33 -4.75 -9.49 2.85
N VAL A 34 -4.79 -9.39 4.18
CA VAL A 34 -3.68 -9.65 5.09
C VAL A 34 -4.18 -10.23 6.42
N ASP A 35 -3.34 -10.96 7.13
CA ASP A 35 -3.62 -11.35 8.51
C ASP A 35 -3.45 -10.17 9.49
N GLU A 36 -3.90 -10.39 10.73
CA GLU A 36 -3.90 -9.36 11.78
C GLU A 36 -2.47 -8.96 12.18
N GLU A 37 -1.52 -9.89 12.18
CA GLU A 37 -0.12 -9.62 12.53
C GLU A 37 0.53 -8.69 11.49
N THR A 38 0.34 -8.99 10.21
CA THR A 38 0.81 -8.15 9.10
C THR A 38 0.13 -6.79 9.13
N ALA A 39 -1.19 -6.75 9.34
CA ALA A 39 -1.93 -5.49 9.44
C ALA A 39 -1.44 -4.62 10.59
N SER A 40 -1.24 -5.21 11.79
CA SER A 40 -0.68 -4.52 12.95
C SER A 40 0.69 -3.95 12.64
N THR A 41 1.56 -4.76 12.04
CA THR A 41 2.91 -4.31 11.64
C THR A 41 2.86 -3.14 10.66
N VAL A 42 1.96 -3.14 9.69
CA VAL A 42 1.82 -2.02 8.75
C VAL A 42 1.27 -0.77 9.45
N LEU A 43 0.30 -0.94 10.35
CA LEU A 43 -0.29 0.17 11.12
C LEU A 43 0.71 0.83 12.07
N ASP A 44 1.63 0.08 12.66
CA ASP A 44 2.72 0.61 13.51
C ASP A 44 3.63 1.60 12.77
N PHE A 45 3.69 1.51 11.43
CA PHE A 45 4.50 2.38 10.58
C PHE A 45 3.66 3.22 9.60
N LYS A 46 2.36 3.43 9.86
CA LYS A 46 1.43 4.09 8.93
C LYS A 46 1.87 5.47 8.42
N ASP A 47 2.66 6.20 9.22
CA ASP A 47 3.17 7.53 8.90
C ASP A 47 4.44 7.49 8.04
N GLU A 48 5.02 6.30 7.86
CA GLU A 48 6.31 6.10 7.20
C GLU A 48 6.26 4.92 6.21
N LEU A 49 5.23 4.85 5.35
CA LEU A 49 5.11 3.77 4.36
C LEU A 49 5.51 4.19 2.94
N ASN A 50 6.24 3.29 2.28
CA ASN A 50 6.40 3.27 0.83
C ASN A 50 5.52 2.18 0.24
N ILE A 51 4.52 2.57 -0.54
CA ILE A 51 3.58 1.65 -1.21
C ILE A 51 3.88 1.70 -2.70
N PHE A 52 4.13 0.55 -3.31
CA PHE A 52 4.33 0.50 -4.75
C PHE A 52 3.81 -0.77 -5.39
N GLU A 53 3.25 -0.59 -6.58
CA GLU A 53 2.85 -1.64 -7.49
C GLU A 53 3.95 -1.84 -8.53
N ALA A 54 4.54 -3.02 -8.57
CA ALA A 54 5.45 -3.45 -9.62
C ALA A 54 4.69 -4.27 -10.67
N LYS A 55 4.81 -3.84 -11.93
CA LYS A 55 4.39 -4.57 -13.13
C LYS A 55 5.63 -4.82 -13.99
N GLU A 56 5.44 -5.51 -15.11
CA GLU A 56 6.52 -5.88 -16.03
C GLU A 56 7.34 -4.68 -16.53
N ASN A 57 6.67 -3.58 -16.89
CA ASN A 57 7.30 -2.43 -17.56
C ASN A 57 7.27 -1.12 -16.75
N GLU A 58 6.63 -1.15 -15.59
CA GLU A 58 6.48 0.03 -14.75
C GLU A 58 6.46 -0.32 -13.27
N LYS A 59 6.92 0.65 -12.48
CA LYS A 59 6.74 0.69 -11.03
C LYS A 59 5.95 1.93 -10.67
N THR A 60 4.76 1.73 -10.11
CA THR A 60 3.92 2.82 -9.62
C THR A 60 4.08 2.96 -8.12
N TRP A 61 4.38 4.15 -7.63
CA TRP A 61 4.38 4.50 -6.21
C TRP A 61 3.10 5.23 -5.85
N TYR A 62 2.60 4.93 -4.66
CA TYR A 62 1.45 5.57 -4.04
C TYR A 62 1.88 6.15 -2.69
N TYR A 63 1.51 7.40 -2.42
CA TYR A 63 1.79 8.09 -1.17
C TYR A 63 0.48 8.57 -0.55
N SER A 64 0.41 8.54 0.78
CA SER A 64 -0.71 9.03 1.58
C SER A 64 -0.20 10.13 2.50
N SER A 65 -0.59 11.39 2.27
CA SER A 65 -0.12 12.50 3.12
C SER A 65 -0.81 12.55 4.50
N ASP A 66 -1.96 11.89 4.65
CA ASP A 66 -2.76 11.86 5.89
C ASP A 66 -2.77 10.49 6.56
N SER A 67 -1.98 9.54 6.07
CA SER A 67 -1.80 8.19 6.63
C SER A 67 -3.11 7.48 6.94
N GLN A 68 -4.11 7.67 6.05
CA GLN A 68 -5.40 7.00 6.15
C GLN A 68 -5.27 5.53 5.78
N ILE A 69 -5.03 4.72 6.81
CA ILE A 69 -4.90 3.26 6.72
C ILE A 69 -5.79 2.63 7.78
N ASN A 70 -6.66 1.73 7.35
CA ASN A 70 -7.59 1.04 8.22
C ASN A 70 -7.56 -0.46 7.94
N PHE A 71 -7.51 -1.25 9.01
CA PHE A 71 -7.69 -2.70 8.92
C PHE A 71 -9.12 -3.07 9.33
N GLN A 72 -9.73 -3.98 8.57
CA GLN A 72 -11.06 -4.51 8.79
C GLN A 72 -10.93 -5.99 9.19
N PRO A 73 -10.90 -6.33 10.50
CA PRO A 73 -10.56 -7.69 10.96
C PRO A 73 -11.52 -8.77 10.43
N ASN A 74 -12.81 -8.46 10.39
CA ASN A 74 -13.84 -9.38 9.91
C ASN A 74 -13.65 -9.78 8.44
N GLU A 75 -13.08 -8.88 7.63
CA GLU A 75 -12.84 -9.06 6.20
C GLU A 75 -11.38 -9.43 5.90
N LYS A 76 -10.52 -9.43 6.93
CA LYS A 76 -9.05 -9.56 6.81
C LYS A 76 -8.48 -8.64 5.73
N GLN A 77 -8.98 -7.41 5.69
CA GLN A 77 -8.68 -6.46 4.63
C GLN A 77 -8.01 -5.22 5.21
N LEU A 78 -6.85 -4.87 4.67
CA LEU A 78 -6.21 -3.58 4.88
C LEU A 78 -6.62 -2.65 3.74
N VAL A 79 -7.06 -1.45 4.11
CA VAL A 79 -7.49 -0.40 3.18
C VAL A 79 -6.62 0.82 3.40
N ILE A 80 -5.99 1.29 2.33
CA ILE A 80 -5.08 2.43 2.33
C ILE A 80 -5.60 3.47 1.33
N LEU A 81 -5.69 4.71 1.76
CA LEU A 81 -6.08 5.83 0.92
C LEU A 81 -4.86 6.68 0.59
N ALA A 82 -4.47 6.69 -0.69
CA ALA A 82 -3.36 7.47 -1.21
C ALA A 82 -3.88 8.70 -1.97
N ASP A 83 -3.18 9.83 -1.86
CA ASP A 83 -3.51 11.09 -2.51
C ASP A 83 -2.48 11.50 -3.58
N HIS A 84 -1.37 10.76 -3.68
CA HIS A 84 -0.39 10.95 -4.75
C HIS A 84 -0.03 9.62 -5.41
N LYS A 85 0.20 9.68 -6.72
CA LYS A 85 0.67 8.59 -7.56
C LYS A 85 1.86 9.05 -8.40
N LYS A 86 2.92 8.26 -8.46
CA LYS A 86 4.04 8.48 -9.39
C LYS A 86 4.42 7.20 -10.11
N VAL A 87 4.42 7.24 -11.45
CA VAL A 87 4.77 6.10 -12.30
C VAL A 87 6.22 6.27 -12.75
N TYR A 88 7.01 5.21 -12.60
CA TYR A 88 8.37 5.12 -13.10
C TYR A 88 8.44 3.99 -14.13
N PRO A 89 8.90 4.25 -15.37
CA PRO A 89 9.21 3.17 -16.31
C PRO A 89 10.37 2.33 -15.75
N THR A 90 10.34 1.02 -16.02
CA THR A 90 11.42 0.10 -15.64
C THR A 90 12.28 -0.34 -16.84
N GLN A 91 12.06 0.29 -18.00
CA GLN A 91 12.85 0.15 -19.22
C GLN A 91 13.61 1.45 -19.53
#